data_AF-A0A7E5VLJ1-F1
#
_entry.id   AF-A0A7E5VLJ1-F1
#
_cell.length_a   1.000
_cell.length_b   1.000
_cell.length_c   1.000
_cell.angle_alpha   90.00
_cell.angle_beta   90.00
_cell.angle_gamma   90.00
#
_symmetry.space_group_name_H-M   'P 1'
#
loop_
_entity.id
_entity.type
_entity.pdbx_description
1 polymer ?
#
loop_
_entity_poly.entity_id
_entity_poly.type
_entity_poly.pdbx_seq_one_letter_code
_entity_poly.pdbx_strand_id
1 'polypeptide(L)'
;MGRKIPAKKHRGVKDPLVQQAKRLESLTGKINAPPKDPDEQPIPKSLTRLFAFQEKDKQKVARKARNCMKHDKVDIGSPKNATPNPISQLRKLPGESGRGFSLRINSAVRALHNPCEDVDYPVDIEAEDEKGLRMAEQRERRARKRRKAAKGLKGGGDEEREPHLTRTQKLSLKKKARKIKEVEAKNEKQEVVYEKVSFGEVCHAPPSLQARSKGNAGAARPARRGLLLSTLLAPAERQRRDHALLPPAERQRRERARADAVAAYRALKANKINNK
;
A
#
# COMPACT_ATOMS: atom_id res chain seq x y z
N MET A 1 15.30 33.32 12.44
CA MET A 1 16.50 32.55 12.02
C MET A 1 16.23 31.05 12.22
N GLY A 2 15.85 30.32 11.17
CA GLY A 2 15.47 28.90 11.29
C GLY A 2 16.69 27.99 11.56
N ARG A 3 16.62 27.15 12.60
CA ARG A 3 17.66 26.15 12.90
C ARG A 3 17.69 25.08 11.81
N LYS A 4 18.86 24.87 11.18
CA LYS A 4 19.08 23.81 10.18
C LYS A 4 18.97 22.43 10.86
N ILE A 5 18.09 21.57 10.37
CA ILE A 5 17.99 20.17 10.82
C ILE A 5 19.19 19.41 10.24
N PRO A 6 20.03 18.76 11.07
CA PRO A 6 21.17 18.00 10.58
C PRO A 6 20.70 16.79 9.76
N ALA A 7 21.31 16.59 8.58
CA ALA A 7 20.99 15.47 7.70
C ALA A 7 21.42 14.14 8.33
N LYS A 8 20.62 13.09 8.10
CA LYS A 8 20.93 11.71 8.51
C LYS A 8 22.20 11.26 7.79
N LYS A 9 23.27 10.99 8.54
CA LYS A 9 24.51 10.41 7.98
C LYS A 9 24.20 9.01 7.47
N HIS A 10 24.40 8.77 6.17
CA HIS A 10 24.39 7.41 5.63
C HIS A 10 25.60 6.68 6.18
N ARG A 11 25.37 5.72 7.08
CA ARG A 11 26.45 4.82 7.50
C ARG A 11 26.85 4.01 6.28
N GLY A 12 28.12 4.06 5.91
CA GLY A 12 28.68 3.19 4.87
C GLY A 12 28.51 1.71 5.23
N VAL A 13 28.97 0.84 4.35
CA VAL A 13 29.08 -0.60 4.64
C VAL A 13 29.95 -0.73 5.90
N LYS A 14 29.37 -1.31 6.96
CA LYS A 14 30.00 -1.36 8.28
C LYS A 14 31.32 -2.15 8.25
N ASP A 15 31.34 -3.28 7.54
CA ASP A 15 32.53 -4.10 7.28
C ASP A 15 32.50 -4.66 5.84
N PRO A 16 33.45 -4.32 4.97
CA PRO A 16 33.44 -4.73 3.56
C PRO A 16 33.64 -6.25 3.40
N LEU A 17 34.48 -6.86 4.25
CA LEU A 17 34.76 -8.29 4.22
C LEU A 17 33.55 -9.13 4.59
N VAL A 18 32.79 -8.70 5.61
CA VAL A 18 31.55 -9.37 6.02
C VAL A 18 30.48 -9.26 4.92
N GLN A 19 30.41 -8.11 4.26
CA GLN A 19 29.48 -7.93 3.14
C GLN A 19 29.87 -8.80 1.94
N GLN A 20 31.16 -8.92 1.65
CA GLN A 20 31.68 -9.80 0.61
C GLN A 20 31.42 -11.27 0.94
N ALA A 21 31.69 -11.72 2.17
CA ALA A 21 31.41 -13.08 2.62
C ALA A 21 29.92 -13.44 2.46
N LYS A 22 29.02 -12.58 2.97
CA LYS A 22 27.56 -12.74 2.78
C LYS A 22 27.15 -12.77 1.31
N ARG A 23 27.79 -11.95 0.48
CA ARG A 23 27.53 -11.95 -0.96
C ARG A 23 27.95 -13.27 -1.59
N LEU A 24 29.13 -13.78 -1.26
CA LEU A 24 29.66 -15.06 -1.76
C LEU A 24 28.78 -16.23 -1.30
N GLU A 25 28.41 -16.30 -0.02
CA GLU A 25 27.46 -17.29 0.52
C GLU A 25 26.11 -17.27 -0.20
N SER A 26 25.60 -16.09 -0.54
CA SER A 26 24.33 -15.97 -1.26
C SER A 26 24.42 -16.40 -2.73
N LEU A 27 25.64 -16.45 -3.29
CA LEU A 27 25.92 -16.83 -4.67
C LEU A 27 26.23 -18.32 -4.80
N THR A 28 26.77 -18.96 -3.76
CA THR A 28 27.11 -20.40 -3.80
C THR A 28 25.91 -21.29 -4.10
N GLY A 29 24.71 -20.94 -3.62
CA GLY A 29 23.46 -21.67 -3.90
C GLY A 29 22.72 -21.23 -5.17
N LYS A 30 23.27 -20.30 -5.96
CA LYS A 30 22.64 -19.72 -7.17
C LYS A 30 23.47 -20.00 -8.42
N ILE A 31 24.06 -21.18 -8.48
CA ILE A 31 24.71 -21.65 -9.70
C ILE A 31 23.62 -22.15 -10.64
N ASN A 32 23.76 -21.93 -11.95
CA ASN A 32 22.93 -22.57 -12.96
C ASN A 32 23.37 -24.05 -13.15
N ALA A 33 23.58 -24.74 -12.03
CA ALA A 33 23.95 -26.14 -12.03
C ALA A 33 22.69 -26.97 -12.32
N PRO A 34 22.82 -28.09 -13.06
CA PRO A 34 21.71 -29.00 -13.23
C PRO A 34 21.20 -29.49 -11.86
N PRO A 35 19.91 -29.89 -11.76
CA PRO A 35 19.39 -30.55 -10.56
C PRO A 35 20.32 -31.67 -10.09
N LYS A 36 20.49 -31.79 -8.76
CA LYS A 36 21.42 -32.77 -8.18
C LYS A 36 21.00 -34.21 -8.50
N ASP A 37 19.69 -34.45 -8.53
CA ASP A 37 19.06 -35.69 -8.92
C ASP A 37 18.18 -35.44 -10.16
N PRO A 38 18.43 -36.12 -11.30
CA PRO A 38 17.72 -35.86 -12.56
C PRO A 38 16.26 -36.35 -12.56
N ASP A 39 15.96 -37.35 -11.73
CA ASP A 39 14.62 -37.94 -11.61
C ASP A 39 13.76 -37.28 -10.51
N GLU A 40 14.38 -36.49 -9.64
CA GLU A 40 13.66 -35.77 -8.59
C GLU A 40 13.00 -34.52 -9.20
N GLN A 41 11.67 -34.52 -9.25
CA GLN A 41 10.89 -33.34 -9.63
C GLN A 41 10.41 -32.62 -8.36
N PRO A 42 11.09 -31.54 -7.92
CA PRO A 42 10.70 -30.86 -6.70
C PRO A 42 9.34 -30.19 -6.88
N ILE A 43 8.47 -30.37 -5.88
CA ILE A 43 7.17 -29.69 -5.83
C ILE A 43 7.41 -28.17 -5.80
N PRO A 44 6.69 -27.38 -6.63
CA PRO A 44 6.82 -25.94 -6.63
C PRO A 44 6.60 -25.31 -5.24
N LYS A 45 7.47 -24.36 -4.85
CA LYS A 45 7.42 -23.69 -3.54
C LYS A 45 6.08 -23.02 -3.22
N SER A 46 5.31 -22.63 -4.23
CA SER A 46 3.96 -22.10 -4.07
C SER A 46 3.02 -23.16 -3.49
N LEU A 47 3.05 -24.39 -4.00
CA LEU A 47 2.27 -25.51 -3.47
C LEU A 47 2.71 -25.90 -2.06
N THR A 48 4.02 -26.01 -1.83
CA THR A 48 4.55 -26.30 -0.48
C THR A 48 4.08 -25.25 0.54
N ARG A 49 4.01 -23.98 0.15
CA ARG A 49 3.50 -22.90 1.03
C ARG A 49 2.02 -23.08 1.38
N LEU A 50 1.19 -23.56 0.45
CA LEU A 50 -0.24 -23.80 0.70
C LEU A 50 -0.43 -24.92 1.72
N PHE A 51 0.28 -26.04 1.58
CA PHE A 51 0.20 -27.15 2.52
C PHE A 51 0.84 -26.85 3.88
N ALA A 52 1.90 -26.03 3.91
CA ALA A 52 2.55 -25.62 5.16
C ALA A 52 1.61 -24.88 6.13
N PHE A 53 0.55 -24.22 5.64
CA PHE A 53 -0.46 -23.62 6.52
C PHE A 53 -1.32 -24.68 7.20
N GLN A 54 -1.77 -25.69 6.44
CA GLN A 54 -2.56 -26.80 6.98
C GLN A 54 -1.79 -27.59 8.05
N GLU A 55 -0.50 -27.84 7.82
CA GLU A 55 0.35 -28.53 8.80
C GLU A 55 0.59 -27.70 10.07
N LYS A 56 0.78 -26.38 9.95
CA LYS A 56 0.91 -25.49 11.11
C LYS A 56 -0.34 -25.48 11.96
N ASP A 57 -1.52 -25.52 11.35
CA ASP A 57 -2.79 -25.56 12.08
C ASP A 57 -2.98 -26.92 12.77
N LYS A 58 -2.64 -28.03 12.11
CA LYS A 58 -2.60 -29.38 12.72
C LYS A 58 -1.61 -29.45 13.89
N GLN A 59 -0.41 -28.90 13.75
CA GLN A 59 0.60 -28.87 14.82
C GLN A 59 0.18 -28.01 16.02
N LYS A 60 -0.51 -26.88 15.79
CA LYS A 60 -1.09 -26.07 16.86
C LYS A 60 -2.17 -26.84 17.63
N VAL A 61 -3.05 -27.55 16.93
CA VAL A 61 -4.09 -28.39 17.55
C VAL A 61 -3.45 -29.53 18.36
N ALA A 62 -2.45 -30.22 17.82
CA ALA A 62 -1.74 -31.29 18.52
C ALA A 62 -0.97 -30.81 19.77
N ARG A 63 -0.37 -29.62 19.72
CA ARG A 63 0.26 -28.99 20.90
C ARG A 63 -0.76 -28.60 21.97
N LYS A 64 -1.96 -28.15 21.56
CA LYS A 64 -3.05 -27.82 22.48
C LYS A 64 -3.62 -29.07 23.17
N ALA A 65 -3.71 -30.19 22.44
CA ALA A 65 -4.14 -31.49 22.99
C ALA A 65 -3.09 -32.11 23.94
N ARG A 66 -1.79 -31.94 23.67
CA ARG A 66 -0.73 -32.40 24.59
C ARG A 66 -0.65 -31.61 25.89
N ASN A 67 -1.08 -30.34 25.87
CA ASN A 67 -1.14 -29.50 27.06
C ASN A 67 -2.43 -29.72 27.89
N CYS A 68 -3.47 -30.37 27.35
CA CYS A 68 -4.69 -30.69 28.11
C CYS A 68 -4.63 -32.04 28.85
N MET A 69 -3.58 -32.85 28.65
CA MET A 69 -3.40 -34.17 29.26
C MET A 69 -2.34 -34.18 30.39
N LYS A 70 -1.86 -33.00 30.82
CA LYS A 70 -0.89 -32.85 31.93
C LYS A 70 -1.38 -31.88 33.01
N HIS A 71 -2.65 -31.96 33.38
CA HIS A 71 -3.19 -31.25 34.53
C HIS A 71 -4.12 -32.15 35.35
N ASP A 72 -3.59 -33.29 35.79
CA ASP A 72 -4.01 -33.81 37.08
C ASP A 72 -3.18 -33.09 38.15
N LYS A 73 -3.88 -32.30 38.95
CA LYS A 73 -3.41 -31.55 40.13
C LYS A 73 -2.56 -30.31 39.84
N VAL A 74 -3.23 -29.16 39.65
CA VAL A 74 -2.73 -27.90 40.21
C VAL A 74 -3.86 -26.92 40.44
N ASP A 75 -3.87 -26.38 41.65
CA ASP A 75 -4.73 -25.34 42.16
C ASP A 75 -4.77 -24.07 41.30
N ILE A 76 -5.96 -23.45 41.31
CA ILE A 76 -6.26 -22.01 41.24
C ILE A 76 -5.06 -21.14 40.83
N GLY A 77 -4.89 -20.96 39.52
CA GLY A 77 -3.86 -20.10 38.95
C GLY A 77 -4.28 -19.53 37.60
N SER A 78 -5.38 -18.77 37.58
CA SER A 78 -5.88 -18.10 36.38
C SER A 78 -4.80 -17.18 35.76
N PRO A 79 -4.61 -17.16 34.42
CA PRO A 79 -3.74 -16.19 33.77
C PRO A 79 -4.29 -14.79 34.01
N LYS A 80 -3.51 -13.97 34.73
CA LYS A 80 -3.89 -12.68 35.32
C LYS A 80 -4.45 -11.59 34.37
N ASN A 81 -4.61 -11.85 33.07
CA ASN A 81 -5.04 -10.83 32.10
C ASN A 81 -6.06 -11.33 31.03
N ALA A 82 -6.65 -12.52 31.19
CA ALA A 82 -7.80 -12.89 30.37
C ALA A 82 -9.08 -12.61 31.16
N THR A 83 -9.92 -11.69 30.69
CA THR A 83 -11.26 -11.54 31.23
C THR A 83 -11.96 -12.91 31.10
N PRO A 84 -12.48 -13.49 32.19
CA PRO A 84 -13.14 -14.78 32.13
C PRO A 84 -14.35 -14.65 31.21
N ASN A 85 -14.55 -15.63 30.31
CA ASN A 85 -15.71 -15.64 29.42
C ASN A 85 -16.98 -15.56 30.27
N PRO A 86 -17.88 -14.57 30.03
CA PRO A 86 -19.04 -14.32 30.90
C PRO A 86 -19.96 -15.53 31.01
N ILE A 87 -20.02 -16.36 29.97
CA ILE A 87 -20.82 -17.59 29.94
C ILE A 87 -20.28 -18.64 30.91
N SER A 88 -18.96 -18.77 31.05
CA SER A 88 -18.35 -19.80 31.91
C SER A 88 -18.59 -19.59 33.41
N GLN A 89 -19.00 -18.37 33.80
CA GLN A 89 -19.30 -18.01 35.18
C GLN A 89 -20.79 -18.08 35.50
N LEU A 90 -21.67 -18.21 34.49
CA LEU A 90 -23.10 -18.26 34.69
C LEU A 90 -23.50 -19.54 35.44
N ARG A 91 -24.07 -19.36 36.63
CA ARG A 91 -24.72 -20.42 37.40
C ARG A 91 -26.23 -20.14 37.50
N LYS A 92 -27.01 -21.22 37.57
CA LYS A 92 -28.46 -21.13 37.80
C LYS A 92 -28.70 -20.44 39.15
N LEU A 93 -29.53 -19.41 39.15
CA LEU A 93 -29.86 -18.70 40.40
C LEU A 93 -30.86 -19.51 41.23
N PRO A 94 -30.85 -19.37 42.57
CA PRO A 94 -31.87 -19.99 43.40
C PRO A 94 -33.27 -19.46 43.00
N GLY A 95 -34.18 -20.37 42.65
CA GLY A 95 -35.55 -20.03 42.22
C GLY A 95 -35.73 -19.76 40.72
N GLU A 96 -34.67 -19.81 39.91
CA GLU A 96 -34.78 -19.61 38.47
C GLU A 96 -35.37 -20.84 37.76
N SER A 97 -36.28 -20.64 36.81
CA SER A 97 -36.74 -21.72 35.93
C SER A 97 -35.63 -22.14 34.96
N GLY A 98 -35.62 -23.40 34.51
CA GLY A 98 -34.62 -23.87 33.54
C GLY A 98 -34.62 -23.04 32.25
N ARG A 99 -35.80 -22.56 31.84
CA ARG A 99 -35.98 -21.66 30.69
C ARG A 99 -35.32 -20.29 30.95
N GLY A 100 -35.47 -19.71 32.13
CA GLY A 100 -34.82 -18.46 32.52
C GLY A 100 -33.29 -18.55 32.42
N PHE A 101 -32.72 -19.66 32.90
CA PHE A 101 -31.29 -19.90 32.80
C PHE A 101 -30.81 -20.00 31.34
N SER A 102 -31.55 -20.71 30.49
CA SER A 102 -31.21 -20.85 29.07
C SER A 102 -31.27 -19.52 28.31
N LEU A 103 -32.25 -18.66 28.60
CA LEU A 103 -32.36 -17.33 27.99
C LEU A 103 -31.17 -16.44 28.36
N ARG A 104 -30.68 -16.57 29.59
CA ARG A 104 -29.53 -15.82 30.11
C ARG A 104 -28.20 -16.30 29.54
N ILE A 105 -28.07 -17.60 29.27
CA ILE A 105 -26.96 -18.13 28.46
C ILE A 105 -27.03 -17.56 27.04
N ASN A 106 -28.20 -17.62 26.40
CA ASN A 106 -28.36 -17.15 25.03
C ASN A 106 -28.12 -15.65 24.88
N SER A 107 -28.52 -14.83 25.86
CA SER A 107 -28.22 -13.39 25.85
C SER A 107 -26.72 -13.11 26.02
N ALA A 108 -26.04 -13.84 26.93
CA ALA A 108 -24.59 -13.73 27.08
C ALA A 108 -23.82 -14.18 25.83
N VAL A 109 -24.29 -15.23 25.14
CA VAL A 109 -23.77 -15.66 23.84
C VAL A 109 -23.96 -14.58 22.78
N ARG A 110 -25.14 -13.98 22.68
CA ARG A 110 -25.41 -12.87 21.74
C ARG A 110 -24.52 -11.66 22.00
N ALA A 111 -24.33 -11.27 23.26
CA ALA A 111 -23.45 -10.17 23.64
C ALA A 111 -21.97 -10.40 23.26
N LEU A 112 -21.50 -11.66 23.29
CA LEU A 112 -20.15 -12.00 22.83
C LEU A 112 -20.01 -11.99 21.30
N HIS A 113 -21.06 -12.39 20.58
CA HIS A 113 -21.02 -12.46 19.12
C HIS A 113 -21.33 -11.12 18.45
N ASN A 114 -22.16 -10.27 19.07
CA ASN A 114 -22.56 -8.95 18.58
C ASN A 114 -22.15 -7.85 19.59
N PRO A 115 -20.86 -7.57 19.80
CA PRO A 115 -20.42 -6.55 20.78
C PRO A 115 -20.72 -5.10 20.35
N CYS A 116 -21.48 -4.88 19.27
CA CYS A 116 -21.70 -3.58 18.63
C CYS A 116 -23.16 -3.40 18.17
N GLU A 117 -24.11 -3.89 18.97
CA GLU A 117 -25.51 -3.44 18.93
C GLU A 117 -25.81 -2.44 20.06
N ASP A 118 -24.78 -1.74 20.58
CA ASP A 118 -24.99 -0.43 21.17
C ASP A 118 -25.31 0.51 20.01
N VAL A 119 -26.60 0.62 19.73
CA VAL A 119 -27.18 1.64 18.86
C VAL A 119 -27.00 2.98 19.59
N ASP A 120 -25.78 3.51 19.53
CA ASP A 120 -25.47 4.92 19.82
C ASP A 120 -25.99 5.86 18.72
N TYR A 121 -26.81 5.34 17.80
CA TYR A 121 -27.60 6.20 16.94
C TYR A 121 -28.83 6.63 17.74
N PRO A 122 -28.99 7.93 18.07
CA PRO A 122 -30.34 8.42 18.25
C PRO A 122 -31.12 7.94 17.03
N VAL A 123 -32.23 7.25 17.27
CA VAL A 123 -33.19 6.94 16.23
C VAL A 123 -33.83 8.29 15.86
N ASP A 124 -33.05 9.11 15.15
CA ASP A 124 -33.57 10.18 14.34
C ASP A 124 -34.32 9.44 13.23
N ILE A 125 -35.61 9.23 13.47
CA ILE A 125 -36.57 9.03 12.39
C ILE A 125 -36.59 10.39 11.68
N GLU A 126 -35.55 10.69 10.92
CA GLU A 126 -35.59 11.67 9.85
C GLU A 126 -36.43 11.01 8.76
N ALA A 127 -37.74 10.93 9.00
CA ALA A 127 -38.65 11.20 7.90
C ALA A 127 -38.20 12.58 7.40
N GLU A 128 -37.63 12.62 6.20
CA GLU A 128 -37.15 13.83 5.56
C GLU A 128 -38.32 14.83 5.51
N ASP A 129 -38.47 15.64 6.56
CA ASP A 129 -39.48 16.68 6.63
C ASP A 129 -38.97 17.81 5.74
N GLU A 130 -39.19 17.65 4.43
CA GLU A 130 -38.80 18.60 3.38
C GLU A 130 -39.23 20.04 3.74
N LYS A 131 -40.30 20.17 4.52
CA LYS A 131 -40.82 21.43 5.05
C LYS A 131 -39.88 22.07 6.08
N GLY A 132 -39.24 21.26 6.92
CA GLY A 132 -38.21 21.66 7.87
C GLY A 132 -36.95 22.18 7.18
N LEU A 133 -36.50 21.49 6.12
CA LEU A 133 -35.38 21.92 5.27
C LEU A 133 -35.65 23.26 4.59
N ARG A 134 -36.83 23.43 3.98
CA ARG A 134 -37.25 24.71 3.37
C ARG A 134 -37.32 25.86 4.38
N MET A 135 -37.78 25.59 5.61
CA MET A 135 -37.82 26.58 6.68
C MET A 135 -36.42 26.95 7.18
N ALA A 136 -35.51 25.99 7.26
CA ALA A 136 -34.11 26.22 7.62
C ALA A 136 -33.40 27.07 6.56
N GLU A 137 -33.56 26.77 5.27
CA GLU A 137 -33.04 27.57 4.16
C GLU A 137 -33.61 29.00 4.16
N GLN A 138 -34.90 29.16 4.45
CA GLN A 138 -35.52 30.48 4.52
C GLN A 138 -35.00 31.30 5.71
N ARG A 139 -34.77 30.67 6.87
CA ARG A 139 -34.14 31.31 8.03
C ARG A 139 -32.69 31.70 7.72
N GLU A 140 -31.93 30.83 7.07
CA GLU A 140 -30.55 31.11 6.65
C GLU A 140 -30.51 32.27 5.65
N ARG A 141 -31.42 32.30 4.67
CA ARG A 141 -31.53 33.40 3.69
C ARG A 141 -31.86 34.74 4.36
N ARG A 142 -32.75 34.73 5.36
CA ARG A 142 -33.07 35.94 6.17
C ARG A 142 -31.89 36.36 7.03
N ALA A 143 -31.16 35.42 7.65
CA ALA A 143 -29.96 35.71 8.41
C ALA A 143 -28.83 36.29 7.54
N ARG A 144 -28.66 35.77 6.30
CA ARG A 144 -27.70 36.30 5.32
C ARG A 144 -28.05 37.72 4.89
N LYS A 145 -29.34 38.02 4.67
CA LYS A 145 -29.79 39.40 4.39
C LYS A 145 -29.52 40.33 5.57
N ARG A 146 -29.80 39.91 6.81
CA ARG A 146 -29.49 40.68 8.03
C ARG A 146 -27.99 40.94 8.18
N ARG A 147 -27.14 39.93 7.94
CA ARG A 147 -25.67 40.07 7.93
C ARG A 147 -25.16 41.02 6.85
N LYS A 148 -25.73 40.98 5.64
CA LYS A 148 -25.38 41.90 4.55
C LYS A 148 -25.81 43.35 4.83
N ALA A 149 -27.01 43.54 5.38
CA ALA A 149 -27.49 44.86 5.79
C ALA A 149 -26.63 45.44 6.94
N ALA A 150 -26.22 44.60 7.90
CA ALA A 150 -25.30 45.00 8.97
C ALA A 150 -23.89 45.34 8.46
N LYS A 151 -23.43 44.70 7.38
CA LYS A 151 -22.15 45.02 6.71
C LYS A 151 -22.23 46.28 5.84
N GLY A 152 -23.40 46.64 5.31
CA GLY A 152 -23.59 47.83 4.46
C GLY A 152 -23.54 49.17 5.21
N LEU A 153 -23.67 49.17 6.54
CA LEU A 153 -23.65 50.39 7.37
C LEU A 153 -22.29 50.71 8.00
N LYS A 154 -21.31 49.81 7.89
CA LYS A 154 -19.93 50.02 8.35
C LYS A 154 -18.99 50.03 7.16
N GLY A 155 -18.94 51.17 6.47
CA GLY A 155 -17.95 51.42 5.44
C GLY A 155 -16.55 51.57 6.04
N GLY A 156 -15.59 50.84 5.46
CA GLY A 156 -14.16 51.19 5.50
C GLY A 156 -13.26 50.16 6.17
N GLY A 157 -12.72 49.23 5.38
CA GLY A 157 -11.48 48.53 5.72
C GLY A 157 -11.53 47.02 5.62
N ASP A 158 -10.85 46.52 4.58
CA ASP A 158 -10.45 45.14 4.31
C ASP A 158 -11.49 44.21 3.68
N GLU A 159 -11.24 43.93 2.39
CA GLU A 159 -11.85 42.87 1.62
C GLU A 159 -11.71 41.54 2.36
N GLU A 160 -12.83 40.89 2.68
CA GLU A 160 -12.87 39.48 3.07
C GLU A 160 -12.44 38.63 1.86
N ARG A 161 -11.13 38.60 1.59
CA ARG A 161 -10.50 37.49 0.87
C ARG A 161 -10.82 36.25 1.67
N GLU A 162 -11.51 35.30 1.01
CA GLU A 162 -11.62 33.92 1.47
C GLU A 162 -10.34 33.52 2.21
N PRO A 163 -10.42 33.02 3.45
CA PRO A 163 -9.24 32.76 4.25
C PRO A 163 -8.34 31.83 3.45
N HIS A 164 -7.20 32.36 2.98
CA HIS A 164 -6.30 31.61 2.14
C HIS A 164 -5.84 30.39 2.92
N LEU A 165 -6.36 29.22 2.52
CA LEU A 165 -5.99 27.95 3.12
C LEU A 165 -4.47 27.86 3.18
N THR A 166 -3.97 27.63 4.39
CA THR A 166 -2.52 27.49 4.61
C THR A 166 -1.99 26.34 3.76
N ARG A 167 -0.71 26.37 3.40
CA ARG A 167 -0.08 25.32 2.57
C ARG A 167 -0.30 23.91 3.15
N THR A 168 -0.35 23.79 4.48
CA THR A 168 -0.61 22.54 5.20
C THR A 168 -2.07 22.07 5.04
N GLN A 169 -3.05 22.98 5.09
CA GLN A 169 -4.46 22.67 4.83
C GLN A 169 -4.69 22.27 3.36
N LYS A 170 -4.06 22.95 2.40
CA LYS A 170 -4.13 22.55 0.98
C LYS A 170 -3.53 21.15 0.76
N LEU A 171 -2.43 20.83 1.44
CA LEU A 171 -1.81 19.50 1.37
C LEU A 171 -2.68 18.41 2.02
N SER A 172 -3.36 18.70 3.13
CA SER A 172 -4.24 17.72 3.78
C SER A 172 -5.47 17.43 2.92
N LEU A 173 -6.11 18.46 2.34
CA LEU A 173 -7.21 18.30 1.40
C LEU A 173 -6.81 17.51 0.15
N LYS A 174 -5.63 17.79 -0.43
CA LYS A 174 -5.09 17.02 -1.57
C LYS A 174 -4.84 15.56 -1.22
N LYS A 175 -4.36 15.25 0.00
CA LYS A 175 -4.18 13.87 0.47
C LYS A 175 -5.52 13.16 0.67
N LYS A 176 -6.52 13.84 1.23
CA LYS A 176 -7.88 13.28 1.39
C LYS A 176 -8.52 12.97 0.04
N ALA A 177 -8.46 13.91 -0.91
CA ALA A 177 -8.98 13.71 -2.27
C ALA A 177 -8.30 12.55 -3.01
N ARG A 178 -6.98 12.36 -2.84
CA ARG A 178 -6.28 11.19 -3.41
C ARG A 178 -6.77 9.87 -2.82
N LYS A 179 -6.96 9.81 -1.50
CA LYS A 179 -7.47 8.61 -0.83
C LYS A 179 -8.88 8.24 -1.28
N ILE A 180 -9.77 9.23 -1.43
CA ILE A 180 -11.14 9.02 -1.91
C ILE A 180 -11.11 8.45 -3.34
N LYS A 181 -10.37 9.09 -4.25
CA LYS A 181 -10.20 8.59 -5.63
C LYS A 181 -9.58 7.20 -5.71
N GLU A 182 -8.65 6.86 -4.81
CA GLU A 182 -8.06 5.52 -4.74
C GLU A 182 -9.05 4.46 -4.24
N VAL A 183 -10.00 4.83 -3.39
CA VAL A 183 -11.08 3.94 -2.93
C VAL A 183 -12.14 3.76 -4.02
N GLU A 184 -12.59 4.85 -4.64
CA GLU A 184 -13.51 4.83 -5.79
C GLU A 184 -12.95 3.97 -6.94
N ALA A 185 -11.68 4.20 -7.33
CA ALA A 185 -11.04 3.41 -8.39
C ALA A 185 -10.76 1.95 -8.02
N LYS A 186 -10.90 1.55 -6.74
CA LYS A 186 -10.87 0.14 -6.32
C LYS A 186 -12.26 -0.48 -6.38
N ASN A 187 -13.28 0.27 -5.96
CA ASN A 187 -14.68 -0.15 -6.02
C ASN A 187 -15.14 -0.33 -7.47
N GLU A 188 -14.84 0.63 -8.36
CA GLU A 188 -15.13 0.56 -9.81
C GLU A 188 -14.46 -0.63 -10.51
N LYS A 189 -13.36 -1.16 -9.97
CA LYS A 189 -12.67 -2.33 -10.53
C LYS A 189 -13.23 -3.66 -10.02
N GLN A 190 -14.07 -3.63 -8.99
CA GLN A 190 -14.63 -4.83 -8.36
C GLN A 190 -16.03 -5.18 -8.84
N GLU A 191 -16.73 -4.28 -9.53
CA GLU A 191 -18.02 -4.57 -10.14
C GLU A 191 -17.82 -5.43 -11.39
N VAL A 192 -17.74 -6.75 -11.19
CA VAL A 192 -17.78 -7.74 -12.26
C VAL A 192 -19.22 -7.79 -12.77
N VAL A 193 -19.47 -7.13 -13.89
CA VAL A 193 -20.76 -7.17 -14.60
C VAL A 193 -20.85 -8.50 -15.34
N TYR A 194 -21.82 -9.34 -14.97
CA TYR A 194 -22.13 -10.58 -15.66
C TYR A 194 -23.23 -10.35 -16.69
N GLU A 195 -23.02 -10.85 -17.90
CA GLU A 195 -24.05 -10.92 -18.93
C GLU A 195 -24.77 -12.27 -18.81
N LYS A 196 -26.11 -12.24 -18.71
CA LYS A 196 -26.93 -13.45 -18.61
C LYS A 196 -27.45 -13.80 -20.01
N VAL A 197 -26.82 -14.78 -20.64
CA VAL A 197 -27.17 -15.28 -21.98
C VAL A 197 -28.17 -16.43 -21.84
N SER A 198 -29.25 -16.42 -22.64
CA SER A 198 -30.26 -17.48 -22.62
C SER A 198 -29.83 -18.71 -23.42
N PHE A 199 -30.34 -19.89 -23.07
CA PHE A 199 -29.97 -21.13 -23.75
C PHE A 199 -30.54 -21.16 -25.18
N GLY A 200 -29.65 -21.20 -26.18
CA GLY A 200 -30.01 -21.19 -27.61
C GLY A 200 -29.54 -19.95 -28.38
N GLU A 201 -29.00 -18.94 -27.70
CA GLU A 201 -28.35 -17.81 -28.38
C GLU A 201 -26.98 -18.23 -28.98
N VAL A 202 -26.79 -17.96 -30.26
CA VAL A 202 -25.53 -18.23 -30.98
C VAL A 202 -24.60 -17.04 -30.82
N CYS A 203 -23.58 -17.16 -29.96
CA CYS A 203 -22.55 -16.14 -29.78
C CYS A 203 -21.70 -16.01 -31.05
N HIS A 204 -21.83 -14.89 -31.77
CA HIS A 204 -21.16 -14.68 -33.07
C HIS A 204 -19.63 -14.57 -32.97
N ALA A 205 -19.11 -14.12 -31.83
CA ALA A 205 -17.68 -14.11 -31.51
C ALA A 205 -17.47 -14.03 -29.98
N PRO A 206 -16.40 -14.62 -29.43
CA PRO A 206 -16.07 -14.42 -28.03
C PRO A 206 -15.75 -12.92 -27.76
N PRO A 207 -15.98 -12.42 -26.54
CA PRO A 207 -15.63 -11.05 -26.20
C PRO A 207 -14.13 -10.82 -26.40
N SER A 208 -13.79 -9.74 -27.11
CA SER A 208 -12.39 -9.38 -27.34
C SER A 208 -11.77 -8.85 -26.05
N LEU A 209 -10.93 -9.66 -25.41
CA LEU A 209 -10.18 -9.23 -24.23
C LEU A 209 -9.10 -8.24 -24.67
N GLN A 210 -9.40 -6.96 -24.64
CA GLN A 210 -8.38 -5.92 -24.73
C GLN A 210 -7.50 -6.02 -23.49
N ALA A 211 -6.34 -6.67 -23.62
CA ALA A 211 -5.34 -6.72 -22.58
C ALA A 211 -4.96 -5.28 -22.24
N ARG A 212 -5.52 -4.75 -21.14
CA ARG A 212 -5.14 -3.43 -20.63
C ARG A 212 -3.63 -3.48 -20.45
N SER A 213 -2.90 -2.66 -21.22
CA SER A 213 -1.45 -2.56 -21.02
C SER A 213 -1.27 -2.13 -19.58
N LYS A 214 -0.82 -3.05 -18.72
CA LYS A 214 -0.37 -2.70 -17.38
C LYS A 214 0.72 -1.69 -17.63
N GLY A 215 0.43 -0.41 -17.37
CA GLY A 215 1.40 0.67 -17.52
C GLY A 215 2.73 0.21 -16.96
N ASN A 216 3.80 0.45 -17.73
CA ASN A 216 5.19 0.00 -17.61
C ASN A 216 5.80 0.10 -16.19
N ALA A 217 5.21 -0.56 -15.20
CA ALA A 217 5.60 -0.61 -13.80
C ALA A 217 6.01 -2.04 -13.40
N GLY A 218 6.13 -2.94 -14.37
CA GLY A 218 6.89 -4.17 -14.23
C GLY A 218 8.38 -3.86 -14.37
N ALA A 219 9.20 -4.47 -13.51
CA ALA A 219 10.64 -4.29 -13.40
C ALA A 219 11.32 -4.02 -14.76
N ALA A 220 12.23 -3.04 -14.77
CA ALA A 220 12.99 -2.61 -15.94
C ALA A 220 13.61 -3.83 -16.65
N ARG A 221 12.95 -4.30 -17.71
CA ARG A 221 13.47 -5.39 -18.54
C ARG A 221 14.85 -4.97 -19.05
N PRO A 222 15.90 -5.80 -18.89
CA PRO A 222 17.26 -5.44 -19.25
C PRO A 222 17.39 -5.10 -20.74
N ALA A 223 16.53 -5.66 -21.59
CA ALA A 223 16.47 -5.37 -23.03
C ALA A 223 16.01 -3.94 -23.38
N ARG A 224 15.45 -3.17 -22.44
CA ARG A 224 15.09 -1.76 -22.65
C ARG A 224 16.15 -0.76 -22.20
N ARG A 225 17.23 -1.24 -21.57
CA ARG A 225 18.37 -0.37 -21.28
C ARG A 225 19.11 -0.15 -22.58
N GLY A 226 19.30 1.10 -22.99
CA GLY A 226 20.07 1.45 -24.18
C GLY A 226 21.44 0.79 -24.10
N LEU A 227 21.60 -0.33 -24.80
CA LEU A 227 22.82 -1.12 -24.81
C LEU A 227 23.93 -0.28 -25.47
N LEU A 228 25.17 -0.46 -25.04
CA LEU A 228 26.32 0.28 -25.60
C LEU A 228 26.35 0.23 -27.14
N LEU A 229 26.06 -0.93 -27.72
CA LEU A 229 26.02 -1.08 -29.17
C LEU A 229 24.93 -0.22 -29.83
N SER A 230 23.75 -0.11 -29.21
CA SER A 230 22.67 0.75 -29.70
C SER A 230 23.05 2.24 -29.64
N THR A 231 23.90 2.64 -28.68
CA THR A 231 24.40 4.01 -28.60
C THR A 231 25.49 4.29 -29.62
N LEU A 232 26.33 3.31 -29.95
CA LEU A 232 27.38 3.45 -30.96
C LEU A 232 26.81 3.50 -32.38
N LEU A 233 25.76 2.72 -32.64
CA LEU A 233 25.04 2.70 -33.92
C LEU A 233 23.98 3.81 -34.03
N ALA A 234 23.74 4.58 -32.96
CA ALA A 234 22.75 5.66 -33.00
C ALA A 234 23.24 6.83 -33.86
N PRO A 235 22.33 7.50 -34.60
CA PRO A 235 22.69 8.69 -35.37
C PRO A 235 23.21 9.79 -34.44
N ALA A 236 24.17 10.58 -34.91
CA ALA A 236 24.86 11.62 -34.12
C ALA A 236 23.89 12.62 -33.47
N GLU A 237 22.74 12.89 -34.08
CA GLU A 237 21.69 13.74 -33.48
C GLU A 237 21.13 13.17 -32.18
N ARG A 238 20.92 11.85 -32.13
CA ARG A 238 20.39 11.18 -30.95
C ARG A 238 21.41 11.21 -29.81
N GLN A 239 22.69 11.01 -30.12
CA GLN A 239 23.78 11.12 -29.14
C GLN A 239 23.89 12.53 -28.55
N ARG A 240 23.71 13.58 -29.38
CA ARG A 240 23.70 14.98 -28.91
C ARG A 240 22.53 15.27 -27.97
N ARG A 241 21.33 14.78 -28.31
CA ARG A 241 20.12 14.92 -27.46
C ARG A 241 20.29 14.18 -26.15
N ASP A 242 20.81 12.95 -26.17
CA ASP A 242 21.04 12.17 -24.96
C ASP A 242 22.09 12.84 -24.06
N HIS A 243 23.14 13.44 -24.63
CA HIS A 243 24.12 14.23 -23.86
C HIS A 243 23.52 15.51 -23.25
N ALA A 244 22.54 16.11 -23.94
CA ALA A 244 21.80 17.28 -23.47
C ALA A 244 20.84 16.97 -22.30
N LEU A 245 20.45 15.72 -22.12
CA LEU A 245 19.56 15.26 -21.05
C LEU A 245 20.31 14.82 -19.78
N LEU A 246 21.63 14.67 -19.84
CA LEU A 246 22.45 14.27 -18.67
C LEU A 246 22.56 15.39 -17.64
N PRO A 247 22.67 15.05 -16.33
CA PRO A 247 23.00 16.00 -15.28
C PRO A 247 24.28 16.80 -15.58
N PRO A 248 24.38 18.07 -15.15
CA PRO A 248 25.50 18.94 -15.51
C PRO A 248 26.86 18.39 -15.05
N ALA A 249 26.92 17.75 -13.89
CA ALA A 249 28.15 17.12 -13.37
C ALA A 249 28.62 15.94 -14.23
N GLU A 250 27.71 15.12 -14.74
CA GLU A 250 28.06 14.01 -15.64
C GLU A 250 28.49 14.52 -17.01
N ARG A 251 27.86 15.60 -17.51
CA ARG A 251 28.26 16.26 -18.74
C ARG A 251 29.70 16.75 -18.69
N GLN A 252 30.06 17.46 -17.62
CA GLN A 252 31.44 17.96 -17.41
C GLN A 252 32.46 16.82 -17.34
N ARG A 253 32.14 15.71 -16.66
CA ARG A 253 33.02 14.53 -16.60
C ARG A 253 33.27 13.93 -17.98
N ARG A 254 32.23 13.80 -18.80
CA ARG A 254 32.35 13.28 -20.18
C ARG A 254 33.14 14.22 -21.08
N GLU A 255 32.93 15.53 -20.96
CA GLU A 255 33.70 16.52 -21.72
C GLU A 255 35.19 16.50 -21.37
N ARG A 256 35.55 16.38 -20.09
CA ARG A 256 36.94 16.19 -19.66
C ARG A 256 37.54 14.92 -20.27
N ALA A 257 36.87 13.78 -20.13
CA ALA A 257 37.34 12.52 -20.71
C ALA A 257 37.52 12.61 -22.25
N ARG A 258 36.64 13.34 -22.95
CA ARG A 258 36.78 13.60 -24.39
C ARG A 258 38.00 14.47 -24.68
N ALA A 259 38.22 15.54 -23.92
CA ALA A 259 39.37 16.42 -24.09
C ALA A 259 40.69 15.66 -23.86
N ASP A 260 40.75 14.84 -22.81
CA ASP A 260 41.91 14.01 -22.48
C ASP A 260 42.22 13.01 -23.62
N ALA A 261 41.19 12.33 -24.16
CA ALA A 261 41.35 11.42 -25.29
C ALA A 261 41.84 12.13 -26.56
N VAL A 262 41.34 13.33 -26.85
CA VAL A 262 41.80 14.13 -28.00
C VAL A 262 43.23 14.60 -27.80
N ALA A 263 43.60 15.04 -26.60
CA ALA A 263 44.97 15.45 -26.27
C ALA A 263 45.95 14.27 -26.44
N ALA A 264 45.59 13.09 -25.90
CA ALA A 264 46.39 11.87 -26.07
C ALA A 264 46.55 11.48 -27.54
N TYR A 265 45.47 11.54 -28.33
CA TYR A 265 45.52 11.26 -29.77
C TYR A 265 46.41 12.25 -30.52
N ARG A 266 46.35 13.55 -30.19
CA ARG A 266 47.23 14.58 -30.78
C ARG A 266 48.70 14.34 -30.44
N ALA A 267 49.01 13.98 -29.21
CA ALA A 267 50.38 13.63 -28.80
C ALA A 267 50.90 12.41 -29.58
N LEU A 268 50.10 11.35 -29.70
CA LEU A 268 50.45 10.16 -30.50
C LEU A 268 50.66 10.51 -31.98
N LYS A 269 49.83 11.39 -32.54
CA LYS A 269 49.98 11.87 -33.92
C LYS A 269 51.25 12.70 -34.13
N ALA A 270 51.58 13.58 -33.19
CA ALA A 270 52.80 14.37 -33.23
C ALA A 270 54.05 13.46 -33.16
N ASN A 271 54.06 12.49 -32.24
CA ASN A 271 55.16 11.52 -32.13
C ASN A 271 55.31 10.66 -33.39
N LYS A 272 54.20 10.32 -34.07
CA LYS A 272 54.25 9.58 -35.34
C LYS A 272 54.81 10.40 -36.51
N ILE A 273 54.70 11.72 -36.46
CA ILE A 273 55.30 12.62 -37.45
C ILE A 273 56.79 12.80 -37.17
N ASN A 274 57.18 12.91 -35.89
CA ASN A 274 58.59 13.08 -35.50
C ASN A 274 59.44 11.80 -35.64
N ASN A 275 58.80 10.61 -35.63
CA ASN A 275 59.46 9.31 -35.83
C ASN A 275 59.43 8.83 -37.29
N LYS A 276 59.19 9.72 -38.25
CA LYS A 276 59.34 9.50 -39.69
C LYS A 276 60.42 10.40 -40.23
#